data_AF-A0A368TST6-F1
#
_entry.id   AF-A0A368TST6-F1
#
_cell.length_a   1.000
_cell.length_b   1.000
_cell.length_c   1.000
_cell.angle_alpha   90.00
_cell.angle_beta   90.00
_cell.angle_gamma   90.00
#
_symmetry.space_group_name_H-M   'P 1'
#
loop_
_entity.id
_entity.type
_entity.pdbx_description
1 polymer ?
#
loop_
_entity_poly.entity_id
_entity_poly.type
_entity_poly.pdbx_seq_one_letter_code
_entity_poly.pdbx_strand_id
1 'polypeptide(L)'
;MSAARADPSASGVRGEIAPRGLRAWLGRRLTIAPGEPLPQRRLFLLPTRFGLAWLALVGVLLLFGVNYQNSLAYALAFWLAGLAVVVLLRTWRNLLGVAVELQLPREAFAGREARLGVALRATRSRTAIGLILDAHDVTLPRLETEATASLPWRPGHRGWQLPPMLRLETRWPLGLVRAVAWVQPTTRLLVYPAPLEAAGTEHRQLGEGLDATDFAGLRRFERGDSATRVAWKQWSRSGILTTKVFSVPPRQQLWLDYATCRGSPERRLSLLCARVMAHHRAGDRYGLRLPGLELPRGEGERQRRAALEALALFPVTTNGVDGE
;
A
#
# COMPACT_ATOMS: atom_id res chain seq x y z
N MET A 1 -12.16 23.81 -9.64
CA MET A 1 -11.56 22.82 -8.73
C MET A 1 -11.28 21.55 -9.52
N SER A 2 -10.11 21.47 -10.14
CA SER A 2 -9.72 20.34 -10.99
C SER A 2 -8.62 19.56 -10.29
N ALA A 3 -8.92 18.30 -9.95
CA ALA A 3 -7.98 17.37 -9.35
C ALA A 3 -6.92 17.00 -10.39
N ALA A 4 -5.68 17.47 -10.20
CA ALA A 4 -4.55 17.11 -11.04
C ALA A 4 -4.20 15.63 -10.82
N ARG A 5 -4.55 14.80 -11.80
CA ARG A 5 -4.16 13.39 -11.91
C ARG A 5 -2.68 13.36 -12.33
N ALA A 6 -1.82 12.82 -11.48
CA ALA A 6 -0.41 12.63 -11.81
C ALA A 6 -0.24 11.37 -12.67
N ASP A 7 0.20 11.55 -13.91
CA ASP A 7 0.64 10.46 -14.78
C ASP A 7 2.01 9.92 -14.32
N PRO A 8 2.22 8.59 -14.29
CA PRO A 8 3.50 8.00 -13.94
C PRO A 8 4.44 8.04 -15.15
N SER A 9 5.25 9.10 -15.27
CA SER A 9 6.38 9.09 -16.20
C SER A 9 7.53 8.27 -15.60
N ALA A 10 7.78 7.12 -16.23
CA ALA A 10 8.93 6.27 -15.94
C ALA A 10 10.22 7.01 -16.31
N SER A 11 10.94 7.51 -15.30
CA SER A 11 12.33 7.94 -15.46
C SER A 11 13.20 7.05 -14.57
N GLY A 12 13.99 6.20 -15.22
CA GLY A 12 14.86 5.25 -14.55
C GLY A 12 15.96 5.95 -13.76
N VAL A 13 15.80 6.06 -12.45
CA VAL A 13 16.86 6.47 -11.54
C VAL A 13 17.64 5.24 -11.11
N ARG A 14 18.79 4.99 -11.75
CA ARG A 14 19.82 4.06 -11.24
C ARG A 14 20.31 4.60 -9.89
N GLY A 15 19.72 4.10 -8.81
CA GLY A 15 20.05 4.48 -7.45
C GLY A 15 21.39 3.89 -6.99
N GLU A 16 22.32 4.76 -6.61
CA GLU A 16 23.42 4.40 -5.71
C GLU A 16 22.81 3.84 -4.41
N ILE A 17 22.93 2.53 -4.22
CA ILE A 17 22.43 1.80 -3.06
C ILE A 17 23.37 2.11 -1.89
N ALA A 18 23.02 3.11 -1.08
CA ALA A 18 23.73 3.37 0.18
C ALA A 18 23.70 2.10 1.07
N PRO A 19 24.83 1.70 1.68
CA PRO A 19 24.96 0.42 2.37
C PRO A 19 23.99 0.29 3.55
N ARG A 20 23.40 -0.91 3.70
CA ARG A 20 22.36 -1.24 4.69
C ARG A 20 22.76 -0.93 6.15
N GLY A 21 24.05 -1.01 6.49
CA GLY A 21 24.57 -0.73 7.83
C GLY A 21 24.50 0.76 8.23
N LEU A 22 24.75 1.68 7.28
CA LEU A 22 24.63 3.12 7.53
C LEU A 22 23.16 3.53 7.77
N ARG A 23 22.22 2.87 7.07
CA ARG A 23 20.76 3.11 7.17
C ARG A 23 20.20 2.76 8.55
N ALA A 24 20.65 1.66 9.15
CA ALA A 24 20.20 1.23 10.48
C ALA A 24 20.73 2.14 11.60
N TRP A 25 21.97 2.61 11.47
CA TRP A 25 22.61 3.50 12.45
C TRP A 25 22.09 4.95 12.36
N LEU A 26 21.92 5.48 11.14
CA LEU A 26 21.31 6.81 10.90
C LEU A 26 19.82 6.83 11.25
N GLY A 27 19.10 5.73 11.03
CA GLY A 27 17.65 5.61 11.21
C GLY A 27 17.14 5.72 12.65
N ARG A 28 17.97 5.55 13.69
CA ARG A 28 17.52 5.70 15.09
C ARG A 28 17.67 7.11 15.67
N ARG A 29 18.50 7.97 15.07
CA ARG A 29 18.73 9.36 15.55
C ARG A 29 18.13 10.45 14.65
N LEU A 30 17.69 10.10 13.44
CA LEU A 30 17.37 11.08 12.39
C LEU A 30 15.94 11.01 11.86
N THR A 31 15.14 10.07 12.33
CA THR A 31 13.77 9.84 11.84
C THR A 31 12.71 10.70 12.51
N ILE A 32 11.86 11.30 11.68
CA ILE A 32 10.79 12.21 12.11
C ILE A 32 9.48 11.44 12.14
N ALA A 33 8.65 11.74 13.13
CA ALA A 33 7.31 11.18 13.22
C ALA A 33 6.46 11.70 12.05
N PRO A 34 5.55 10.90 11.48
CA PRO A 34 4.65 11.37 10.44
C PRO A 34 3.82 12.56 10.96
N GLY A 35 3.63 13.58 10.13
CA GLY A 35 2.85 14.78 10.43
C GLY A 35 3.66 15.96 10.99
N GLU A 36 4.88 15.74 11.48
CA GLU A 36 5.73 16.85 11.93
C GLU A 36 6.46 17.54 10.76
N PRO A 37 6.59 18.88 10.79
CA PRO A 37 7.37 19.59 9.78
C PRO A 37 8.85 19.22 9.91
N LEU A 38 9.51 18.93 8.77
CA LEU A 38 10.93 18.55 8.74
C LEU A 38 11.81 19.65 9.39
N PRO A 39 12.49 19.36 10.53
CA PRO A 39 13.30 20.34 11.24
C PRO A 39 14.72 20.40 10.65
N GLN A 40 15.35 21.57 10.76
CA GLN A 40 16.69 21.86 10.20
C GLN A 40 17.74 20.80 10.52
N ARG A 41 17.79 20.29 11.76
CA ARG A 41 18.83 19.37 12.25
C ARG A 41 18.81 17.99 11.59
N ARG A 42 17.78 17.68 10.80
CA ARG A 42 17.55 16.35 10.20
C ARG A 42 17.58 16.36 8.67
N LEU A 43 17.95 17.50 8.07
CA LEU A 43 18.20 17.60 6.64
C LEU A 43 19.69 17.39 6.37
N PHE A 44 20.00 16.50 5.43
CA PHE A 44 21.38 16.24 5.00
C PHE A 44 21.59 16.73 3.58
N LEU A 45 22.65 17.50 3.37
CA LEU A 45 23.10 17.94 2.06
C LEU A 45 24.27 17.04 1.64
N LEU A 46 24.08 16.28 0.57
CA LEU A 46 25.12 15.46 -0.02
C LEU A 46 25.58 16.06 -1.34
N PRO A 47 26.89 16.18 -1.61
CA PRO A 47 27.37 16.62 -2.91
C PRO A 47 26.98 15.59 -3.98
N THR A 48 26.55 16.07 -5.15
CA THR A 48 26.33 15.19 -6.30
C THR A 48 27.61 15.09 -7.13
N ARG A 49 27.69 14.11 -8.04
CA ARG A 49 28.81 14.02 -8.99
C ARG A 49 28.98 15.30 -9.81
N PHE A 50 27.86 15.91 -10.21
CA PHE A 50 27.86 17.20 -10.90
C PHE A 50 28.37 18.33 -10.00
N GLY A 51 27.96 18.36 -8.72
CA GLY A 51 28.49 19.32 -7.74
C GLY A 51 29.98 19.18 -7.48
N LEU A 52 30.51 17.95 -7.48
CA LEU A 52 31.96 17.71 -7.36
C LEU A 52 32.71 18.22 -8.60
N ALA A 53 32.19 17.97 -9.81
CA ALA A 53 32.76 18.51 -11.04
C ALA A 53 32.72 20.05 -11.06
N TRP A 54 31.63 20.65 -10.59
CA TRP A 54 31.51 22.11 -10.42
C TRP A 54 32.56 22.66 -9.45
N LEU A 55 32.74 22.01 -8.30
CA LEU A 55 33.76 22.41 -7.32
C LEU A 55 35.17 22.30 -7.90
N ALA A 56 35.45 21.22 -8.64
CA ALA A 56 36.72 21.05 -9.35
C ALA A 56 36.94 22.16 -10.39
N LEU A 57 35.91 22.51 -11.18
CA LEU A 57 35.98 23.62 -12.14
C LEU A 57 36.31 24.95 -11.47
N VAL A 58 35.64 25.27 -10.36
CA VAL A 58 35.95 26.48 -9.57
C VAL A 58 37.40 26.44 -9.08
N GLY A 59 37.88 25.29 -8.59
CA GLY A 59 39.27 25.11 -8.18
C GLY A 59 40.28 25.33 -9.32
N VAL A 60 39.99 24.80 -10.52
CA VAL A 60 40.84 25.00 -11.71
C VAL A 60 40.86 26.47 -12.13
N LEU A 61 39.73 27.17 -12.13
CA LEU A 61 39.66 28.58 -12.46
C LEU A 61 40.45 29.44 -11.46
N LEU A 62 40.40 29.11 -10.17
CA LEU A 62 41.21 29.79 -9.15
C LEU A 62 42.70 29.52 -9.38
N LEU A 63 43.10 28.28 -9.65
CA LEU A 63 44.50 27.95 -9.94
C LEU A 63 45.00 28.69 -11.18
N PHE A 64 44.17 28.77 -12.23
CA PHE A 64 44.48 29.53 -13.44
C PHE A 64 44.62 31.03 -13.14
N GLY A 65 43.71 31.60 -12.35
CA GLY A 65 43.78 32.99 -11.90
C GLY A 65 45.07 33.29 -11.12
N VAL A 66 45.49 32.38 -10.24
CA VAL A 66 46.74 32.48 -9.47
C VAL A 66 47.96 32.37 -10.37
N ASN A 67 47.99 31.37 -11.24
CA ASN A 67 49.16 31.09 -12.08
C ASN A 67 49.40 32.18 -13.14
N TYR A 68 48.33 32.69 -13.74
CA TYR A 68 48.42 33.66 -14.85
C TYR A 68 48.07 35.10 -14.46
N GLN A 69 47.88 35.39 -13.17
CA GLN A 69 47.41 36.69 -12.67
C GLN A 69 46.17 37.21 -13.43
N ASN A 70 45.29 36.30 -13.84
CA ASN A 70 44.14 36.61 -14.67
C ASN A 70 42.93 37.03 -13.82
N SER A 71 42.67 38.34 -13.76
CA SER A 71 41.54 38.92 -13.00
C SER A 71 40.16 38.39 -13.44
N LEU A 72 39.98 38.06 -14.72
CA LEU A 72 38.71 37.56 -15.24
C LEU A 72 38.43 36.13 -14.77
N ALA A 73 39.47 35.30 -14.65
CA ALA A 73 39.35 33.95 -14.11
C ALA A 73 38.88 33.97 -12.64
N TYR A 74 39.40 34.89 -11.83
CA TYR A 74 38.91 35.11 -10.46
C TYR A 74 37.46 35.55 -10.43
N ALA A 75 37.08 36.52 -11.25
CA ALA A 75 35.71 37.01 -11.32
C ALA A 75 34.72 35.88 -11.63
N LEU A 76 35.03 35.05 -12.63
CA LEU A 76 34.20 33.90 -12.98
C LEU A 76 34.15 32.85 -11.86
N ALA A 77 35.29 32.52 -11.24
CA ALA A 77 35.35 31.55 -10.15
C ALA A 77 34.49 31.99 -8.95
N PHE A 78 34.60 33.24 -8.53
CA PHE A 78 33.80 33.78 -7.43
C PHE A 78 32.31 33.88 -7.77
N TRP A 79 31.98 34.19 -9.03
CA TRP A 79 30.59 34.19 -9.49
C TRP A 79 29.97 32.78 -9.44
N LEU A 80 30.68 31.77 -9.94
CA LEU A 80 30.24 30.36 -9.87
C LEU A 80 30.16 29.84 -8.43
N ALA A 81 31.08 30.26 -7.56
CA ALA A 81 31.04 29.94 -6.13
C ALA A 81 29.83 30.59 -5.44
N GLY A 82 29.55 31.87 -5.72
CA GLY A 82 28.37 32.57 -5.23
C GLY A 82 27.07 31.90 -5.67
N LEU A 83 26.99 31.49 -6.94
CA LEU A 83 25.86 30.72 -7.46
C LEU A 83 25.69 29.38 -6.72
N ALA A 84 26.79 28.67 -6.45
CA ALA A 84 26.74 27.42 -5.68
C ALA A 84 26.18 27.62 -4.26
N VAL A 85 26.53 28.71 -3.57
CA VAL A 85 25.97 29.05 -2.26
C VAL A 85 24.45 29.30 -2.35
N VAL A 86 23.98 30.04 -3.35
CA VAL A 86 22.55 30.28 -3.57
C VAL A 86 21.81 28.96 -3.83
N VAL A 87 22.38 28.08 -4.65
CA VAL A 87 21.81 26.76 -4.96
C VAL A 87 21.75 25.89 -3.70
N LEU A 88 22.80 25.86 -2.89
CA LEU A 88 22.86 25.11 -1.63
C LEU A 88 21.73 25.55 -0.69
N LEU A 89 21.58 26.86 -0.49
CA LEU A 89 20.53 27.44 0.35
C LEU A 89 19.12 27.15 -0.20
N ARG A 90 18.92 27.26 -1.52
CA ARG A 90 17.63 26.94 -2.16
C ARG A 90 17.28 25.46 -2.04
N THR A 91 18.24 24.58 -2.24
CA THR A 91 18.05 23.12 -2.11
C THR A 91 17.67 22.76 -0.67
N TRP A 92 18.40 23.30 0.31
CA TRP A 92 18.12 23.09 1.72
C TRP A 92 16.74 23.62 2.13
N ARG A 93 16.43 24.86 1.76
CA ARG A 93 15.13 25.47 2.06
C ARG A 93 13.97 24.71 1.41
N ASN A 94 14.17 24.05 0.27
CA ASN A 94 13.11 23.35 -0.45
C ASN A 94 12.49 22.18 0.33
N LEU A 95 13.27 21.47 1.15
CA LEU A 95 12.74 20.43 2.05
C LEU A 95 12.41 20.95 3.46
N LEU A 96 13.00 22.07 3.88
CA LEU A 96 12.81 22.60 5.23
C LEU A 96 11.34 22.94 5.50
N GLY A 97 10.79 22.36 6.58
CA GLY A 97 9.42 22.61 7.02
C GLY A 97 8.33 21.92 6.19
N VAL A 98 8.68 21.01 5.27
CA VAL A 98 7.69 20.12 4.65
C VAL A 98 7.22 19.13 5.71
N ALA A 99 5.91 19.00 5.92
CA ALA A 99 5.33 17.96 6.77
C ALA A 99 4.91 16.78 5.90
N VAL A 100 5.14 15.57 6.41
CA VAL A 100 4.91 14.33 5.66
C VAL A 100 4.05 13.39 6.48
N GLU A 101 2.88 13.04 5.97
CA GLU A 101 1.96 12.13 6.61
C GLU A 101 1.82 10.85 5.78
N LEU A 102 1.86 9.71 6.46
CA LEU A 102 1.77 8.39 5.85
C LEU A 102 0.36 7.85 6.04
N GLN A 103 -0.33 7.62 4.92
CA GLN A 103 -1.66 7.06 4.88
C GLN A 103 -1.56 5.57 4.57
N LEU A 104 -1.71 4.76 5.63
CA LEU A 104 -1.73 3.32 5.53
C LEU A 104 -2.94 2.83 4.72
N PRO A 105 -2.77 1.79 3.88
CA PRO A 105 -3.90 1.15 3.24
C PRO A 105 -4.80 0.53 4.30
N ARG A 106 -6.11 0.48 4.02
CA ARG A 106 -7.10 -0.14 4.93
C ARG A 106 -6.82 -1.63 5.14
N GLU A 107 -6.30 -2.29 4.11
CA GLU A 107 -6.02 -3.72 4.11
C GLU A 107 -4.77 -3.99 3.28
N ALA A 108 -3.93 -4.89 3.77
CA ALA A 108 -2.80 -5.41 3.02
C ALA A 108 -2.68 -6.91 3.25
N PHE A 109 -2.24 -7.61 2.21
CA PHE A 109 -2.05 -9.06 2.23
C PHE A 109 -0.57 -9.37 2.06
N ALA A 110 -0.07 -10.35 2.80
CA ALA A 110 1.32 -10.78 2.71
C ALA A 110 1.69 -11.14 1.26
N GLY A 111 2.83 -10.68 0.77
CA GLY A 111 3.32 -10.94 -0.59
C GLY A 111 2.54 -10.24 -1.72
N ARG A 112 1.41 -9.58 -1.44
CA ARG A 112 0.67 -8.80 -2.43
C ARG A 112 1.05 -7.32 -2.34
N GLU A 113 0.92 -6.63 -3.47
CA GLU A 113 1.19 -5.19 -3.54
C GLU A 113 0.06 -4.39 -2.90
N ALA A 114 0.42 -3.56 -1.94
CA ALA A 114 -0.43 -2.56 -1.31
C ALA A 114 0.06 -1.16 -1.70
N ARG A 115 -0.83 -0.17 -1.69
CA ARG A 115 -0.47 1.23 -1.98
C ARG A 115 -0.40 2.02 -0.68
N LEU A 116 0.77 2.56 -0.39
CA LEU A 116 0.99 3.47 0.72
C LEU A 116 0.77 4.90 0.23
N GLY A 117 -0.23 5.57 0.79
CA GLY A 117 -0.46 6.99 0.52
C GLY A 117 0.55 7.84 1.27
N VAL A 118 1.04 8.89 0.63
CA VAL A 118 1.93 9.89 1.21
C VAL A 118 1.28 11.25 0.97
N ALA A 119 0.85 11.91 2.04
CA ALA A 119 0.37 13.28 2.00
C ALA A 119 1.50 14.22 2.43
N LEU A 120 1.77 15.22 1.61
CA LEU A 120 2.78 16.24 1.87
C LEU A 120 2.08 17.56 2.09
N ARG A 121 2.53 18.31 3.10
CA ARG A 121 2.08 19.67 3.38
C ARG A 121 3.25 20.61 3.47
N ALA A 122 3.10 21.80 2.90
CA ALA A 122 4.10 22.85 2.98
C ALA A 122 3.42 24.22 3.08
N THR A 123 4.04 25.15 3.81
CA THR A 123 3.54 26.53 3.93
C THR A 123 3.81 27.37 2.67
N ARG A 124 4.74 26.93 1.83
CA ARG A 124 5.16 27.59 0.59
C ARG A 124 5.34 26.54 -0.49
N SER A 125 5.19 26.96 -1.75
CA SER A 125 5.38 26.08 -2.88
C SER A 125 6.80 25.54 -2.97
N ARG A 126 6.90 24.23 -3.20
CA ARG A 126 8.13 23.45 -3.33
C ARG A 126 8.18 22.78 -4.69
N THR A 127 9.39 22.51 -5.17
CA THR A 127 9.60 21.99 -6.52
C THR A 127 10.43 20.71 -6.47
N ALA A 128 10.10 19.74 -7.33
CA ALA A 128 10.85 18.50 -7.51
C ALA A 128 11.19 17.80 -6.18
N ILE A 129 10.16 17.37 -5.46
CA ILE A 129 10.30 16.54 -4.27
C ILE A 129 10.20 15.08 -4.69
N GLY A 130 11.30 14.35 -4.55
CA GLY A 130 11.37 12.90 -4.72
C GLY A 130 10.92 12.18 -3.44
N LEU A 131 10.08 11.19 -3.59
CA LEU A 131 9.62 10.26 -2.56
C LEU A 131 10.12 8.87 -2.91
N ILE A 132 10.83 8.24 -1.99
CA ILE A 132 11.51 6.96 -2.24
C ILE A 132 11.16 5.99 -1.12
N LEU A 133 10.62 4.84 -1.52
CA LEU A 133 10.24 3.74 -0.65
C LEU A 133 10.78 2.44 -1.24
N ASP A 134 11.73 1.81 -0.54
CA ASP A 134 12.48 0.64 -1.02
C ASP A 134 13.10 0.84 -2.42
N ALA A 135 12.53 0.17 -3.43
CA ALA A 135 12.98 0.20 -4.83
C ALA A 135 12.12 1.11 -5.72
N HIS A 136 11.09 1.74 -5.15
CA HIS A 136 10.16 2.59 -5.90
C HIS A 136 10.38 4.05 -5.57
N ASP A 137 10.32 4.88 -6.59
CA ASP A 137 10.46 6.31 -6.50
C ASP A 137 9.37 7.05 -7.28
N VAL A 138 8.89 8.15 -6.71
CA VAL A 138 7.93 9.05 -7.32
C VAL A 138 8.42 10.48 -7.09
N THR A 139 8.52 11.27 -8.14
CA THR A 139 8.89 12.67 -8.03
C THR A 139 7.69 13.56 -8.27
N LEU A 140 7.39 14.42 -7.31
CA LEU A 140 6.37 15.46 -7.44
C LEU A 140 7.02 16.69 -8.06
N PRO A 141 6.59 17.10 -9.26
CA PRO A 141 7.19 18.25 -9.94
C PRO A 141 6.95 19.54 -9.16
N ARG A 142 5.77 19.67 -8.54
CA ARG A 142 5.39 20.83 -7.73
C ARG A 142 4.47 20.43 -6.59
N LEU A 143 4.75 20.95 -5.42
CA LEU A 143 3.91 20.90 -4.22
C LEU A 143 3.53 22.34 -3.91
N GLU A 144 2.25 22.73 -4.00
CA GLU A 144 1.82 24.08 -3.64
C GLU A 144 1.68 24.20 -2.12
N THR A 145 0.55 23.74 -1.59
CA THR A 145 0.26 23.68 -0.14
C THR A 145 0.13 22.23 0.32
N GLU A 146 -0.52 21.40 -0.49
CA GLU A 146 -0.74 20.00 -0.22
C GLU A 146 -0.57 19.18 -1.52
N ALA A 147 -0.01 18.00 -1.41
CA ALA A 147 0.04 17.03 -2.51
C ALA A 147 -0.06 15.62 -1.94
N THR A 148 -0.62 14.71 -2.72
CA THR A 148 -0.67 13.29 -2.37
C THR A 148 0.03 12.46 -3.45
N ALA A 149 0.72 11.42 -3.01
CA ALA A 149 1.35 10.43 -3.86
C ALA A 149 1.04 9.04 -3.32
N SER A 150 1.08 8.04 -4.18
CA SER A 150 0.95 6.64 -3.78
C SER A 150 2.18 5.86 -4.19
N LEU A 151 2.81 5.19 -3.24
CA LEU A 151 3.97 4.33 -3.48
C LEU A 151 3.57 2.87 -3.25
N PRO A 152 3.98 1.96 -4.14
CA PRO A 152 3.73 0.54 -3.93
C PRO A 152 4.62 0.00 -2.80
N TRP A 153 4.04 -0.85 -1.98
CA TRP A 153 4.68 -1.53 -0.86
C TRP A 153 4.19 -2.98 -0.81
N ARG A 154 5.12 -3.93 -0.66
CA ARG A 154 4.82 -5.37 -0.58
C ARG A 154 5.18 -5.90 0.81
N PRO A 155 4.20 -6.10 1.71
CA PRO A 155 4.47 -6.67 3.03
C PRO A 155 5.01 -8.10 2.93
N GLY A 156 6.00 -8.45 3.73
CA GLY A 156 6.70 -9.74 3.61
C GLY A 156 6.02 -10.93 4.30
N HIS A 157 5.29 -10.70 5.39
CA HIS A 157 4.67 -11.73 6.24
C HIS A 157 3.34 -11.23 6.81
N ARG A 158 2.53 -12.14 7.37
CA ARG A 158 1.28 -11.76 8.04
C ARG A 158 1.54 -11.23 9.45
N GLY A 159 0.57 -10.51 10.03
CA GLY A 159 0.64 -9.95 11.37
C GLY A 159 0.98 -8.46 11.37
N TRP A 160 1.38 -7.95 12.53
CA TRP A 160 1.71 -6.53 12.70
C TRP A 160 3.03 -6.18 12.02
N GLN A 161 2.96 -5.37 10.97
CA GLN A 161 4.14 -4.88 10.26
C GLN A 161 4.25 -3.36 10.33
N LEU A 162 5.48 -2.90 10.53
CA LEU A 162 5.80 -1.49 10.33
C LEU A 162 6.18 -1.27 8.86
N PRO A 163 5.57 -0.30 8.16
CA PRO A 163 6.01 0.03 6.80
C PRO A 163 7.49 0.45 6.78
N PRO A 164 8.15 0.33 5.62
CA PRO A 164 9.53 0.76 5.47
C PRO A 164 9.66 2.28 5.60
N MET A 165 10.88 2.73 5.90
CA MET A 165 11.19 4.15 6.05
C MET A 165 11.06 4.88 4.72
N LEU A 166 10.32 5.99 4.72
CA LEU A 166 10.17 6.85 3.55
C LEU A 166 11.34 7.83 3.48
N ARG A 167 12.00 7.92 2.33
CA ARG A 167 13.05 8.92 2.07
C ARG A 167 12.51 10.01 1.18
N LEU A 168 12.68 11.26 1.61
CA LEU A 168 12.47 12.43 0.78
C LEU A 168 13.81 12.90 0.23
N GLU A 169 13.86 13.26 -1.06
CA GLU A 169 15.02 13.89 -1.66
C GLU A 169 14.65 15.05 -2.58
N THR A 170 15.54 16.03 -2.71
CA THR A 170 15.44 17.04 -3.77
C THR A 170 16.82 17.42 -4.27
N ARG A 171 16.89 17.75 -5.56
CA ARG A 171 18.09 18.24 -6.26
C ARG A 171 17.85 19.62 -6.87
N TRP A 172 16.67 20.20 -6.66
CA TRP A 172 16.32 21.50 -7.20
C TRP A 172 17.14 22.60 -6.51
N PRO A 173 17.66 23.62 -7.22
CA PRO A 173 17.40 23.93 -8.64
C PRO A 173 18.37 23.32 -9.67
N LEU A 174 19.68 23.34 -9.40
CA LEU A 174 20.70 22.98 -10.41
C LEU A 174 21.30 21.58 -10.23
N GLY A 175 20.94 20.86 -9.18
CA GLY A 175 21.48 19.53 -8.91
C GLY A 175 22.92 19.48 -8.43
N LEU A 176 23.49 20.60 -7.97
CA LEU A 176 24.84 20.64 -7.36
C LEU A 176 24.91 19.81 -6.07
N VAL A 177 23.82 19.83 -5.29
CA VAL A 177 23.68 19.09 -4.05
C VAL A 177 22.34 18.35 -4.04
N ARG A 178 22.28 17.30 -3.25
CA ARG A 178 21.05 16.57 -2.96
C ARG A 178 20.72 16.75 -1.49
N ALA A 179 19.59 17.38 -1.20
CA ALA A 179 19.05 17.39 0.16
C ALA A 179 18.21 16.13 0.38
N VAL A 180 18.41 15.44 1.50
CA VAL A 180 17.66 14.23 1.88
C VAL A 180 17.13 14.33 3.30
N ALA A 181 15.97 13.72 3.53
CA ALA A 181 15.37 13.53 4.84
C ALA A 181 14.71 12.14 4.91
N TRP A 182 14.58 11.61 6.14
CA TRP A 182 13.98 10.31 6.39
C TRP A 182 12.81 10.43 7.36
N VAL A 183 11.68 9.81 6.99
CA VAL A 183 10.45 9.78 7.76
C VAL A 183 10.18 8.34 8.17
N GLN A 184 10.06 8.11 9.47
CA GLN A 184 9.81 6.78 10.00
C GLN A 184 8.32 6.62 10.30
N PRO A 185 7.66 5.60 9.73
CA PRO A 185 6.31 5.25 10.13
C PRO A 185 6.26 4.90 11.62
N THR A 186 5.26 5.41 12.34
CA THR A 186 5.01 5.07 13.75
C THR A 186 3.88 4.05 13.90
N THR A 187 2.92 4.07 12.98
CA THR A 187 1.75 3.18 13.00
C THR A 187 2.05 1.85 12.31
N ARG A 188 1.73 0.75 12.98
CA ARG A 188 1.80 -0.61 12.41
C ARG A 188 0.52 -0.92 11.65
N LEU A 189 0.65 -1.63 10.53
CA LEU A 189 -0.47 -2.18 9.78
C LEU A 189 -0.60 -3.66 10.09
N LEU A 190 -1.83 -4.12 10.31
CA LEU A 190 -2.10 -5.55 10.37
C LEU A 190 -2.19 -6.10 8.94
N VAL A 191 -1.29 -7.02 8.62
CA VAL A 191 -1.18 -7.64 7.30
C VAL A 191 -1.85 -9.02 7.36
N TYR A 192 -2.82 -9.24 6.49
CA TYR A 192 -3.55 -10.50 6.39
C TYR A 192 -2.74 -11.56 5.63
N PRO A 193 -2.95 -12.86 5.87
CA PRO A 193 -2.39 -13.91 5.03
C PRO A 193 -2.85 -13.75 3.58
N ALA A 194 -1.97 -14.02 2.61
CA ALA A 194 -2.36 -14.01 1.20
C ALA A 194 -3.47 -15.04 0.96
N PRO A 195 -4.62 -14.67 0.36
CA PRO A 195 -5.57 -15.67 -0.06
C PRO A 195 -4.91 -16.55 -1.11
N LEU A 196 -4.96 -17.86 -0.92
CA LEU A 196 -4.58 -18.79 -1.96
C LEU A 196 -5.52 -18.52 -3.14
N GLU A 197 -4.98 -18.26 -4.33
CA GLU A 197 -5.83 -18.22 -5.51
C GLU A 197 -6.39 -19.62 -5.68
N ALA A 198 -7.65 -19.78 -5.28
CA ALA A 198 -8.38 -20.98 -5.59
C ALA A 198 -8.38 -21.04 -7.12
N ALA A 199 -7.51 -21.90 -7.69
CA ALA A 199 -7.82 -22.53 -8.96
C ALA A 199 -9.28 -22.96 -8.80
N GLY A 200 -10.15 -22.36 -9.60
CA GLY A 200 -11.59 -22.49 -9.42
C GLY A 200 -11.98 -23.95 -9.22
N THR A 201 -13.09 -24.18 -8.53
CA THR A 201 -13.78 -25.48 -8.33
C THR A 201 -13.75 -26.17 -6.95
N GLU A 202 -13.55 -25.47 -5.83
CA GLU A 202 -14.09 -26.00 -4.54
C GLU A 202 -15.54 -25.54 -4.27
N HIS A 203 -16.09 -24.63 -5.09
CA HIS A 203 -17.51 -24.24 -5.02
C HIS A 203 -18.48 -25.23 -5.68
N ARG A 204 -17.99 -26.36 -6.20
CA ARG A 204 -18.86 -27.34 -6.87
C ARG A 204 -19.10 -28.62 -6.07
N GLN A 205 -18.24 -29.00 -5.13
CA GLN A 205 -18.43 -30.26 -4.40
C GLN A 205 -19.26 -30.18 -3.10
N LEU A 206 -19.67 -28.97 -2.68
CA LEU A 206 -20.69 -28.79 -1.64
C LEU A 206 -22.04 -28.30 -2.21
N GLY A 207 -22.16 -28.26 -3.55
CA GLY A 207 -23.33 -27.74 -4.26
C GLY A 207 -23.58 -28.39 -5.63
N GLU A 208 -23.04 -29.59 -5.88
CA GLU A 208 -23.41 -30.43 -7.04
C GLU A 208 -24.80 -31.01 -6.76
N GLY A 209 -25.79 -30.16 -6.93
CA GLY A 209 -27.19 -30.40 -6.62
C GLY A 209 -28.06 -29.15 -6.61
N LEU A 210 -27.50 -27.96 -6.90
CA LEU A 210 -28.27 -26.70 -6.98
C LEU A 210 -28.17 -26.02 -8.36
N ASP A 211 -27.94 -26.81 -9.42
CA ASP A 211 -28.33 -26.40 -10.78
C ASP A 211 -29.82 -26.70 -11.00
N ALA A 212 -30.65 -26.11 -10.15
CA ALA A 212 -32.04 -25.80 -10.40
C ALA A 212 -32.50 -24.92 -9.24
N THR A 213 -32.99 -23.72 -9.55
CA THR A 213 -34.09 -23.10 -8.81
C THR A 213 -35.20 -24.14 -8.69
N ASP A 214 -35.16 -24.97 -7.64
CA ASP A 214 -36.15 -26.00 -7.41
C ASP A 214 -37.51 -25.31 -7.25
N PHE A 215 -38.39 -25.61 -8.19
CA PHE A 215 -39.75 -25.13 -8.19
C PHE A 215 -40.44 -25.69 -6.95
N ALA A 216 -40.67 -24.83 -5.96
CA ALA A 216 -41.28 -25.21 -4.68
C ALA A 216 -42.79 -25.40 -4.80
N GLY A 217 -43.41 -24.88 -5.86
CA GLY A 217 -44.83 -25.07 -6.16
C GLY A 217 -45.51 -23.83 -6.74
N LEU A 218 -46.83 -23.88 -6.80
CA LEU A 218 -47.69 -22.80 -7.30
C LEU A 218 -48.54 -22.27 -6.15
N ARG A 219 -48.46 -20.96 -5.94
CA ARG A 219 -49.33 -20.25 -4.99
C ARG A 219 -50.35 -19.43 -5.76
N ARG A 220 -51.57 -19.26 -5.23
CA ARG A 220 -52.54 -18.31 -5.83
C ARG A 220 -51.91 -16.91 -5.88
N PHE A 221 -52.12 -16.24 -7.01
CA PHE A 221 -51.61 -14.90 -7.25
C PHE A 221 -52.28 -13.89 -6.32
N GLU A 222 -51.49 -13.06 -5.66
CA GLU A 222 -51.96 -11.95 -4.83
C GLU A 222 -51.56 -10.62 -5.46
N ARG A 223 -52.36 -9.57 -5.21
CA ARG A 223 -52.06 -8.20 -5.67
C ARG A 223 -50.74 -7.74 -5.03
N GLY A 224 -49.68 -7.69 -5.83
CA GLY A 224 -48.31 -7.39 -5.41
C GLY A 224 -47.25 -8.32 -6.00
N ASP A 225 -47.67 -9.50 -6.49
CA ASP A 225 -46.77 -10.45 -7.15
C ASP A 225 -46.30 -9.95 -8.52
N SER A 226 -45.01 -10.13 -8.81
CA SER A 226 -44.40 -9.73 -10.09
C SER A 226 -45.00 -10.50 -11.26
N ALA A 227 -45.43 -9.76 -12.29
CA ALA A 227 -46.02 -10.30 -13.52
C ALA A 227 -45.10 -11.32 -14.24
N THR A 228 -43.78 -11.21 -14.05
CA THR A 228 -42.78 -12.11 -14.66
C THR A 228 -42.77 -13.51 -14.03
N ARG A 229 -43.38 -13.70 -12.85
CA ARG A 229 -43.43 -14.98 -12.13
C ARG A 229 -44.78 -15.70 -12.25
N VAL A 230 -45.72 -15.15 -13.01
CA VAL A 230 -47.04 -15.75 -13.23
C VAL A 230 -46.92 -17.00 -14.11
N ALA A 231 -47.54 -18.09 -13.67
CA ALA A 231 -47.58 -19.35 -14.40
C ALA A 231 -48.65 -19.32 -15.51
N TRP A 232 -48.40 -18.55 -16.57
CA TRP A 232 -49.36 -18.31 -17.66
C TRP A 232 -49.92 -19.60 -18.31
N LYS A 233 -49.12 -20.67 -18.38
CA LYS A 233 -49.55 -21.99 -18.91
C LYS A 233 -50.65 -22.67 -18.07
N GLN A 234 -50.73 -22.38 -16.77
CA GLN A 234 -51.75 -22.95 -15.89
C GLN A 234 -53.02 -22.10 -15.88
N TRP A 235 -52.87 -20.78 -16.05
CA TRP A 235 -53.98 -19.85 -16.20
C TRP A 235 -54.84 -20.20 -17.43
N SER A 236 -54.21 -20.53 -18.57
CA SER A 236 -54.94 -20.90 -19.80
C SER A 236 -55.76 -22.20 -19.71
N ARG A 237 -55.48 -23.07 -18.74
CA ARG A 237 -56.21 -24.34 -18.55
C ARG A 237 -57.23 -24.33 -17.40
N SER A 238 -57.04 -23.49 -16.39
CA SER A 238 -57.82 -23.57 -15.14
C SER A 238 -58.49 -22.25 -14.73
N GLY A 239 -58.18 -21.13 -15.41
CA GLY A 239 -58.74 -19.81 -15.08
C GLY A 239 -58.23 -19.19 -13.78
N ILE A 240 -57.42 -19.90 -12.99
CA ILE A 240 -56.89 -19.43 -11.70
C ILE A 240 -55.46 -18.93 -11.89
N LEU A 241 -55.22 -17.64 -11.61
CA LEU A 241 -53.86 -17.09 -11.61
C LEU A 241 -53.04 -17.68 -10.46
N THR A 242 -51.88 -18.25 -10.82
CA THR A 242 -50.92 -18.85 -9.90
C THR A 242 -49.52 -18.30 -10.19
N THR A 243 -48.76 -18.02 -9.13
CA THR A 243 -47.38 -17.52 -9.19
C THR A 243 -46.43 -18.69 -8.92
N LYS A 244 -45.37 -18.83 -9.72
CA LYS A 244 -44.30 -19.80 -9.47
C LYS A 244 -43.52 -19.38 -8.22
N VAL A 245 -43.49 -20.24 -7.21
CA VAL A 245 -42.69 -20.04 -6.00
C VAL A 245 -41.43 -20.88 -6.14
N PHE A 246 -40.27 -20.25 -5.94
CA PHE A 246 -38.98 -20.92 -5.92
C PHE A 246 -38.52 -21.02 -4.46
N SER A 247 -38.09 -22.20 -4.02
CA SER A 247 -37.47 -22.34 -2.70
C SER A 247 -36.07 -21.77 -2.74
N VAL A 248 -35.78 -20.82 -1.84
CA VAL A 248 -34.40 -20.47 -1.52
C VAL A 248 -33.88 -21.61 -0.64
N PRO A 249 -32.82 -22.35 -1.03
CA PRO A 249 -32.30 -23.43 -0.20
C PRO A 249 -31.95 -22.89 1.20
N PRO A 250 -32.18 -23.67 2.27
CA PRO A 250 -31.85 -23.26 3.62
C PRO A 250 -30.37 -22.91 3.69
N ARG A 251 -30.05 -21.72 4.24
CA ARG A 251 -28.67 -21.25 4.42
C ARG A 251 -27.89 -22.29 5.20
N GLN A 252 -27.08 -23.09 4.51
CA GLN A 252 -26.28 -24.15 5.14
C GLN A 252 -25.37 -23.53 6.19
N GLN A 253 -25.33 -24.18 7.34
CA GLN A 253 -24.55 -23.74 8.49
C GLN A 253 -23.06 -23.97 8.22
N LEU A 254 -22.36 -22.94 7.74
CA LEU A 254 -20.98 -23.09 7.32
C LEU A 254 -19.99 -22.80 8.44
N TRP A 255 -19.11 -23.76 8.72
CA TRP A 255 -17.94 -23.61 9.60
C TRP A 255 -16.65 -23.71 8.78
N LEU A 256 -15.80 -22.69 8.90
CA LEU A 256 -14.45 -22.70 8.35
C LEU A 256 -13.49 -23.20 9.43
N ASP A 257 -13.07 -24.46 9.33
CA ASP A 257 -12.28 -25.13 10.37
C ASP A 257 -10.83 -25.36 9.93
N TYR A 258 -9.89 -24.85 10.72
CA TYR A 258 -8.45 -25.04 10.54
C TYR A 258 -8.01 -26.51 10.54
N ALA A 259 -8.65 -27.38 11.32
CA ALA A 259 -8.31 -28.80 11.39
C ALA A 259 -8.61 -29.54 10.07
N THR A 260 -9.58 -29.05 9.30
CA THR A 260 -9.97 -29.64 8.00
C THR A 260 -9.00 -29.26 6.87
N CYS A 261 -8.24 -28.17 7.03
CA CYS A 261 -7.29 -27.71 6.04
C CYS A 261 -6.00 -28.55 6.07
N ARG A 262 -5.54 -29.01 4.90
CA ARG A 262 -4.28 -29.76 4.75
C ARG A 262 -3.11 -28.84 4.38
N GLY A 263 -1.89 -29.28 4.70
CA GLY A 263 -0.65 -28.58 4.38
C GLY A 263 0.00 -27.86 5.56
N SER A 264 1.01 -27.05 5.26
CA SER A 264 1.72 -26.23 6.25
C SER A 264 0.77 -25.23 6.94
N PRO A 265 1.09 -24.80 8.17
CA PRO A 265 0.23 -23.86 8.90
C PRO A 265 -0.08 -22.58 8.11
N GLU A 266 0.91 -22.00 7.44
CA GLU A 266 0.77 -20.84 6.54
C GLU A 266 -0.21 -21.13 5.40
N ARG A 267 -0.09 -22.31 4.76
CA ARG A 267 -0.97 -22.69 3.66
C ARG A 267 -2.42 -22.87 4.12
N ARG A 268 -2.63 -23.43 5.31
CA ARG A 268 -3.96 -23.55 5.92
C ARG A 268 -4.58 -22.17 6.17
N LEU A 269 -3.82 -21.22 6.69
CA LEU A 269 -4.29 -19.84 6.90
C LEU A 269 -4.61 -19.13 5.58
N SER A 270 -3.78 -19.32 4.55
CA SER A 270 -4.04 -18.80 3.21
C SER A 270 -5.30 -19.40 2.57
N LEU A 271 -5.57 -20.68 2.80
CA LEU A 271 -6.79 -21.35 2.36
C LEU A 271 -8.03 -20.83 3.09
N LEU A 272 -7.96 -20.71 4.43
CA LEU A 272 -9.03 -20.12 5.23
C LEU A 272 -9.29 -18.67 4.85
N CYS A 273 -8.24 -17.88 4.57
CA CYS A 273 -8.38 -16.52 4.06
C CYS A 273 -9.14 -16.49 2.73
N ALA A 274 -8.82 -17.39 1.80
CA ALA A 274 -9.54 -17.49 0.53
C ALA A 274 -11.03 -17.83 0.74
N ARG A 275 -11.33 -18.77 1.64
CA ARG A 275 -12.71 -19.16 2.00
C ARG A 275 -13.48 -18.03 2.67
N VAL A 276 -12.89 -17.32 3.65
CA VAL A 276 -13.47 -16.13 4.29
C VAL A 276 -13.84 -15.07 3.26
N MET A 277 -12.95 -14.80 2.31
CA MET A 277 -13.20 -13.83 1.23
C MET A 277 -14.31 -14.30 0.28
N ALA A 278 -14.39 -15.60 -0.02
CA ALA A 278 -15.45 -16.16 -0.86
C ALA A 278 -16.83 -16.07 -0.20
N HIS A 279 -16.97 -16.52 1.05
CA HIS A 279 -18.24 -16.49 1.78
C HIS A 279 -18.72 -15.07 2.08
N HIS A 280 -17.81 -14.14 2.34
CA HIS A 280 -18.18 -12.74 2.44
C HIS A 280 -18.76 -12.19 1.12
N ARG A 281 -18.17 -12.54 -0.03
CA ARG A 281 -18.70 -12.13 -1.36
C ARG A 281 -20.06 -12.78 -1.66
N ALA A 282 -20.28 -14.01 -1.20
CA ALA A 282 -21.56 -14.71 -1.33
C ALA A 282 -22.65 -14.17 -0.38
N GLY A 283 -22.27 -13.40 0.66
CA GLY A 283 -23.21 -12.92 1.67
C GLY A 283 -23.65 -14.03 2.65
N ASP A 284 -22.81 -15.06 2.81
CA ASP A 284 -23.10 -16.21 3.66
C ASP A 284 -22.85 -15.89 5.14
N ARG A 285 -23.60 -16.60 6.00
CA ARG A 285 -23.31 -16.68 7.42
C ARG A 285 -22.32 -17.81 7.67
N TYR A 286 -21.13 -17.48 8.19
CA TYR A 286 -20.09 -18.46 8.50
C TYR A 286 -19.46 -18.21 9.87
N GLY A 287 -19.00 -19.28 10.51
CA GLY A 287 -18.13 -19.24 11.68
C GLY A 287 -16.69 -19.63 11.32
N LEU A 288 -15.72 -19.24 12.12
CA LEU A 288 -14.30 -19.58 11.94
C LEU A 288 -13.79 -20.31 13.19
N ARG A 289 -13.17 -21.46 13.01
CA ARG A 289 -12.52 -22.24 14.07
C ARG A 289 -11.02 -22.31 13.81
N LEU A 290 -10.26 -21.72 14.72
CA LEU A 290 -8.82 -21.83 14.81
C LEU A 290 -8.47 -22.54 16.13
N PRO A 291 -7.30 -23.21 16.23
CA PRO A 291 -6.83 -23.75 17.50
C PRO A 291 -6.80 -22.65 18.57
N GLY A 292 -7.57 -22.82 19.66
CA GLY A 292 -7.65 -21.85 20.75
C GLY A 292 -8.50 -20.60 20.48
N LEU A 293 -9.18 -20.50 19.33
CA LEU A 293 -10.09 -19.39 19.02
C LEU A 293 -11.27 -19.86 18.17
N GLU A 294 -12.49 -19.69 18.68
CA GLU A 294 -13.73 -19.92 17.93
C GLU A 294 -14.46 -18.58 17.75
N LEU A 295 -14.57 -18.15 16.49
CA LEU A 295 -15.38 -17.00 16.11
C LEU A 295 -16.80 -17.49 15.80
N PRO A 296 -17.82 -17.01 16.53
CA PRO A 296 -19.19 -17.42 16.30
C PRO A 296 -19.65 -17.01 14.90
N ARG A 297 -20.76 -17.62 14.47
CA ARG A 297 -21.32 -17.39 13.15
C ARG A 297 -21.83 -15.96 13.03
N GLY A 298 -21.37 -15.27 11.99
CA GLY A 298 -21.79 -13.91 11.67
C GLY A 298 -21.82 -13.70 10.18
N GLU A 299 -22.19 -12.50 9.75
CA GLU A 299 -22.19 -12.07 8.36
C GLU A 299 -21.73 -10.62 8.23
N GLY A 300 -21.50 -10.20 6.98
CA GLY A 300 -21.13 -8.84 6.64
C GLY A 300 -19.66 -8.50 6.91
N GLU A 301 -19.39 -7.19 6.88
CA GLU A 301 -18.02 -6.65 6.92
C GLU A 301 -17.34 -6.82 8.28
N ARG A 302 -18.10 -6.76 9.38
CA ARG A 302 -17.56 -6.98 10.73
C ARG A 302 -17.05 -8.41 10.90
N GLN A 303 -17.82 -9.40 10.44
CA GLN A 303 -17.42 -10.81 10.49
C GLN A 303 -16.17 -11.06 9.66
N ARG A 304 -16.13 -10.52 8.43
CA ARG A 304 -14.95 -10.65 7.57
C ARG A 304 -13.70 -10.08 8.22
N ARG A 305 -13.78 -8.88 8.79
CA ARG A 305 -12.65 -8.25 9.46
C ARG A 305 -12.19 -9.05 10.67
N ALA A 306 -13.10 -9.46 11.55
CA ALA A 306 -12.76 -10.27 12.72
C ALA A 306 -12.10 -11.61 12.32
N ALA A 307 -12.59 -12.25 11.27
CA ALA A 307 -12.01 -13.49 10.74
C ALA A 307 -10.60 -13.26 10.16
N LEU A 308 -10.39 -12.20 9.38
CA LEU A 308 -9.07 -11.87 8.82
C LEU A 308 -8.06 -11.45 9.91
N GLU A 309 -8.50 -10.71 10.91
CA GLU A 309 -7.70 -10.33 12.07
C GLU A 309 -7.25 -11.57 12.86
N ALA A 310 -8.17 -12.49 13.14
CA ALA A 310 -7.87 -13.77 13.77
C ALA A 310 -6.84 -14.59 12.98
N LEU A 311 -7.00 -14.67 11.66
CA LEU A 311 -6.05 -15.38 10.77
C LEU A 311 -4.67 -14.71 10.73
N ALA A 312 -4.61 -13.38 10.80
CA ALA A 312 -3.35 -12.64 10.79
C ALA A 312 -2.57 -12.75 12.11
N LEU A 313 -3.29 -12.79 13.23
CA LEU A 313 -2.71 -12.86 14.57
C LEU A 313 -2.42 -14.29 15.03
N PHE A 314 -2.88 -15.30 14.30
CA PHE A 314 -2.66 -16.70 14.67
C PHE A 314 -1.17 -17.05 14.72
N PRO A 315 -0.64 -17.43 15.90
CA PRO A 315 0.76 -17.84 16.04
C PRO A 315 0.95 -19.18 15.35
N VAL A 316 1.86 -19.24 14.39
CA VAL A 316 2.33 -20.52 13.87
C VAL A 316 3.53 -20.90 14.73
N THR A 317 3.26 -21.69 15.76
CA THR A 317 4.33 -22.43 16.43
C THR A 317 4.84 -23.46 15.43
N THR A 318 6.01 -23.19 14.86
CA THR A 318 6.82 -24.22 14.19
C THR A 318 7.23 -25.21 15.27
N ASN A 319 6.42 -26.21 15.54
CA ASN A 319 6.92 -27.42 16.19
C ASN A 319 7.84 -28.09 15.16
N GLY A 320 9.14 -27.76 15.25
CA GLY A 320 10.19 -28.59 14.70
C GLY A 320 10.13 -29.95 15.41
N VAL A 321 9.74 -30.97 14.66
CA VAL A 321 10.10 -32.35 14.99
C VAL A 321 11.37 -32.62 14.18
N ASP A 322 12.49 -32.16 14.73
CA ASP A 322 13.81 -32.75 14.48
C ASP A 322 14.12 -33.62 15.70
N GLY A 323 14.30 -34.93 15.49
CA GLY A 323 14.95 -35.82 16.46
C GLY A 323 14.17 -37.06 16.87
N GLU A 324 14.16 -38.07 16.00
CA GLU A 324 14.50 -39.46 16.36
C GLU A 324 15.48 -39.99 15.31
#